data_AF-A0A1I2KL64-F1
#
_entry.id   AF-A0A1I2KL64-F1
#
_cell.length_a   1.000
_cell.length_b   1.000
_cell.length_c   1.000
_cell.angle_alpha   90.00
_cell.angle_beta   90.00
_cell.angle_gamma   90.00
#
_symmetry.space_group_name_H-M   'P 1'
#
loop_
_entity.id
_entity.type
_entity.pdbx_description
1 polymer ?
#
loop_
_entity_poly.entity_id
_entity_poly.type
_entity_poly.pdbx_seq_one_letter_code
_entity_poly.pdbx_strand_id
1 'polypeptide(L)'
;MRISQAAQALGMSPRMLRYRERLGLVPRGRADSWWRPRPDGADFTPVPPRSQPPGQTPGRPPGPTRPRSPRAPGHRQYTEEDLRTIALAAQLEEKYDVTPLAVAFALRAFSEPAVGAAVRELGERLGRLPTPAARAGEIDKERALRWLGRSGVLQPPRPRPR
;
A
#
# COMPACT_ATOMS: atom_id res chain seq x y z
N MET A 1 8.54 -20.21 16.51
CA MET A 1 8.49 -19.44 17.78
C MET A 1 7.06 -18.99 18.11
N ARG A 2 6.60 -18.99 19.37
CA ARG A 2 5.23 -18.54 19.74
C ARG A 2 5.12 -17.00 19.78
N ILE A 3 3.89 -16.46 19.75
CA ILE A 3 3.63 -15.01 19.73
C ILE A 3 4.29 -14.23 20.89
N SER A 4 4.26 -14.77 22.10
CA SER A 4 4.85 -14.08 23.26
C SER A 4 6.37 -14.01 23.17
N GLN A 5 7.02 -15.09 22.72
CA GLN A 5 8.46 -15.14 22.47
C GLN A 5 8.86 -14.21 21.31
N ALA A 6 8.07 -14.19 20.24
CA ALA A 6 8.27 -13.29 19.12
C ALA A 6 8.19 -11.82 19.51
N ALA A 7 7.20 -11.48 20.33
CA ALA A 7 7.02 -10.13 20.85
C ALA A 7 8.20 -9.73 21.74
N GLN A 8 8.66 -10.62 22.63
CA GLN A 8 9.82 -10.39 23.49
C GLN A 8 11.10 -10.19 22.68
N ALA A 9 11.36 -11.01 21.66
CA ALA A 9 12.54 -10.90 20.80
C ALA A 9 12.58 -9.56 20.03
N LEU A 10 11.42 -8.99 19.73
CA LEU A 10 11.29 -7.71 19.01
C LEU A 10 11.15 -6.49 19.93
N GLY A 11 11.16 -6.68 21.26
CA GLY A 11 10.90 -5.60 22.21
C GLY A 11 9.48 -5.02 22.11
N MET A 12 8.51 -5.80 21.63
CA MET A 12 7.12 -5.37 21.41
C MET A 12 6.14 -6.09 22.34
N SER A 13 4.92 -5.57 22.45
CA SER A 13 3.83 -6.29 23.11
C SER A 13 3.19 -7.34 22.17
N PRO A 14 2.69 -8.48 22.69
CA PRO A 14 1.95 -9.46 21.88
C PRO A 14 0.74 -8.87 21.17
N ARG A 15 0.11 -7.84 21.76
CA ARG A 15 -1.02 -7.12 21.16
C ARG A 15 -0.59 -6.31 19.92
N MET A 16 0.56 -5.64 19.99
CA MET A 16 1.13 -4.91 18.85
C MET A 16 1.50 -5.86 17.71
N LEU A 17 2.06 -7.02 18.03
CA LEU A 17 2.39 -8.04 17.03
C LEU A 17 1.12 -8.52 16.29
N ARG A 18 0.02 -8.78 17.02
CA ARG A 18 -1.29 -9.10 16.39
C ARG A 18 -1.87 -7.95 15.58
N TYR A 19 -1.65 -6.70 16.01
CA TYR A 19 -2.10 -5.54 15.26
C TYR A 19 -1.39 -5.46 13.91
N ARG A 20 -0.06 -5.60 13.90
CA ARG A 20 0.75 -5.65 12.67
C ARG A 20 0.38 -6.81 11.75
N GLU A 21 0.05 -7.98 12.32
CA GLU A 21 -0.48 -9.11 11.52
C GLU A 21 -1.83 -8.80 10.87
N ARG A 22 -2.69 -8.03 11.54
CA ARG A 22 -4.00 -7.64 11.00
C ARG A 22 -3.84 -6.64 9.86
N LEU A 23 -2.84 -5.76 9.96
CA LEU A 23 -2.41 -4.87 8.87
C LEU A 23 -1.61 -5.61 7.79
N GLY A 24 -1.26 -6.87 8.06
CA GLY A 24 -0.47 -7.77 7.23
C GLY A 24 0.92 -7.27 6.87
N LEU A 25 1.53 -6.58 7.83
CA LEU A 25 2.97 -6.31 7.90
C LEU A 25 3.78 -7.53 8.37
N VAL A 26 3.14 -8.71 8.40
CA VAL A 26 3.78 -9.98 8.74
C VAL A 26 3.40 -11.01 7.69
N PRO A 27 4.36 -11.69 7.05
CA PRO A 27 4.08 -12.70 6.04
C PRO A 27 3.17 -13.81 6.58
N ARG A 28 1.89 -13.78 6.21
CA ARG A 28 1.05 -14.98 6.30
C ARG A 28 1.46 -15.84 5.12
N GLY A 29 1.79 -17.12 5.37
CA GLY A 29 2.36 -18.03 4.38
C GLY A 29 1.84 -17.77 2.97
N ARG A 30 2.79 -17.56 2.06
CA ARG A 30 2.81 -17.11 0.64
C ARG A 30 1.58 -17.34 -0.27
N ALA A 31 0.52 -18.04 0.16
CA ALA A 31 -0.67 -18.37 -0.61
C ALA A 31 -2.00 -17.81 -0.04
N ASP A 32 -2.03 -17.24 1.17
CA ASP A 32 -3.25 -16.68 1.76
C ASP A 32 -3.22 -15.14 1.64
N SER A 33 -3.53 -14.66 0.43
CA SER A 33 -3.66 -13.24 0.11
C SER A 33 -4.82 -12.61 0.90
N TRP A 34 -4.56 -12.29 2.17
CA TRP A 34 -5.42 -11.50 3.06
C TRP A 34 -5.66 -10.08 2.52
N TRP A 35 -4.87 -9.66 1.53
CA TRP A 35 -5.19 -8.62 0.58
C TRP A 35 -5.80 -9.31 -0.67
N ARG A 36 -7.12 -9.50 -0.67
CA ARG A 36 -7.83 -9.73 -1.93
C ARG A 36 -8.09 -8.35 -2.51
N PRO A 37 -7.59 -7.99 -3.71
CA PRO A 37 -8.11 -6.84 -4.42
C PRO A 37 -9.62 -6.96 -4.44
N ARG A 38 -10.34 -5.90 -4.06
CA ARG A 38 -11.78 -5.88 -4.35
C ARG A 38 -11.90 -6.12 -5.85
N PRO A 39 -12.68 -7.13 -6.29
CA PRO A 39 -12.76 -7.51 -7.70
C PRO A 39 -13.38 -6.42 -8.58
N ASP A 40 -13.76 -5.29 -8.00
CA ASP A 40 -14.30 -4.16 -8.69
C ASP A 40 -13.19 -3.13 -8.82
N GLY A 41 -12.60 -3.02 -10.01
CA GLY A 41 -11.89 -1.83 -10.47
C GLY A 41 -12.82 -0.62 -10.59
N ALA A 42 -13.79 -0.48 -9.69
CA ALA A 42 -14.66 0.67 -9.58
C ALA A 42 -13.82 1.76 -8.91
N ASP A 43 -13.34 2.65 -9.77
CA ASP A 43 -13.30 4.08 -9.55
C ASP A 43 -13.10 4.48 -8.09
N PHE A 44 -11.95 5.10 -7.81
CA PHE A 44 -11.85 6.02 -6.69
C PHE A 44 -12.76 7.23 -6.99
N THR A 45 -14.08 7.02 -7.12
CA THR A 45 -15.06 8.10 -7.18
C THR A 45 -14.84 8.91 -5.91
N PRO A 46 -14.42 10.17 -6.02
CA PRO A 46 -14.31 11.04 -4.86
C PRO A 46 -15.70 11.04 -4.22
N VAL A 47 -15.80 10.53 -2.99
CA VAL A 47 -17.07 10.60 -2.25
C VAL A 47 -17.34 12.10 -2.06
N PRO A 48 -18.38 12.69 -2.68
CA PRO A 48 -18.70 14.09 -2.44
C PRO A 48 -18.98 14.27 -0.94
N PRO A 49 -18.71 15.47 -0.36
CA PRO A 49 -19.02 15.72 1.03
C PRO A 49 -20.48 15.38 1.30
N ARG A 50 -20.70 14.50 2.28
CA ARG A 50 -21.99 13.88 2.57
C ARG A 50 -22.92 14.94 3.16
N SER A 51 -23.76 15.57 2.34
CA SER A 51 -24.95 16.26 2.82
C SER A 51 -25.92 15.20 3.35
N GLN A 52 -25.92 14.95 4.66
CA GLN A 52 -26.92 14.10 5.32
C GLN A 52 -28.20 14.91 5.53
N PRO A 53 -29.35 14.56 4.94
CA PRO A 53 -30.64 14.97 5.48
C PRO A 53 -30.94 14.17 6.77
N PRO A 54 -31.59 14.76 7.78
CA PRO A 54 -31.95 14.06 9.00
C PRO A 54 -33.14 13.13 8.76
N GLY A 55 -33.05 11.92 9.32
CA GLY A 55 -34.18 11.00 9.47
C GLY A 55 -34.32 10.00 8.33
N GLN A 56 -33.80 8.79 8.54
CA GLN A 56 -34.44 7.53 8.16
C GLN A 56 -33.57 6.36 8.65
N THR A 57 -34.02 5.73 9.74
CA THR A 57 -33.49 4.47 10.26
C THR A 57 -34.15 3.31 9.50
N PRO A 58 -33.42 2.49 8.73
CA PRO A 58 -33.98 1.24 8.23
C PRO A 58 -33.96 0.19 9.35
N GLY A 59 -35.11 -0.45 9.57
CA GLY A 59 -35.28 -1.53 10.53
C GLY A 59 -34.30 -2.68 10.32
N ARG A 60 -33.80 -3.22 11.43
CA ARG A 60 -32.84 -4.32 11.52
C ARG A 60 -33.56 -5.65 11.28
N PRO A 61 -33.25 -6.41 10.20
CA PRO A 61 -33.80 -7.76 10.05
C PRO A 61 -33.15 -8.75 11.05
N PRO A 62 -33.87 -9.81 11.46
CA PRO A 62 -33.30 -10.88 12.28
C PRO A 62 -32.25 -11.66 11.48
N GLY A 63 -31.06 -11.83 12.07
CA GLY A 63 -29.89 -12.37 11.40
C GLY A 63 -29.95 -13.89 11.17
N PRO A 64 -29.35 -14.41 10.08
CA PRO A 64 -29.20 -15.84 9.90
C PRO A 64 -28.19 -16.41 10.91
N THR A 65 -28.49 -17.61 11.39
CA THR A 65 -27.61 -18.46 12.21
C THR A 65 -26.27 -18.65 11.51
N ARG A 66 -25.22 -18.05 12.08
CA ARG A 66 -23.85 -18.22 11.57
C ARG A 66 -23.43 -19.68 11.79
N PRO A 67 -23.06 -20.43 10.72
CA PRO A 67 -22.45 -21.74 10.92
C PRO A 67 -21.18 -21.58 11.76
N ARG A 68 -20.98 -22.51 12.71
CA ARG A 68 -19.81 -22.52 13.61
C ARG A 68 -18.54 -22.42 12.77
N SER A 69 -17.76 -21.38 13.00
CA SER A 69 -16.47 -21.18 12.34
C SER A 69 -15.62 -22.45 12.48
N PRO A 70 -14.95 -22.89 11.40
CA PRO A 70 -14.05 -24.02 11.46
C PRO A 70 -12.98 -23.79 12.53
N ARG A 71 -12.72 -24.86 13.28
CA ARG A 71 -11.71 -25.07 14.34
C ARG A 71 -10.61 -24.00 14.35
N ALA A 72 -10.46 -23.31 15.49
CA ALA A 72 -9.46 -22.27 15.68
C ALA A 72 -8.09 -22.73 15.14
N PRO A 73 -7.49 -21.98 14.19
CA PRO A 73 -6.18 -22.34 13.68
C PRO A 73 -5.20 -22.41 14.85
N GLY A 74 -4.37 -23.45 14.88
CA GLY A 74 -3.36 -23.63 15.92
C GLY A 74 -2.54 -22.37 16.15
N HIS A 75 -2.02 -22.18 17.36
CA HIS A 75 -1.24 -20.99 17.72
C HIS A 75 -0.17 -20.71 16.66
N ARG A 76 -0.25 -19.54 16.00
CA ARG A 76 0.65 -19.17 14.91
C ARG A 76 2.10 -19.27 15.36
N GLN A 77 2.92 -19.90 14.51
CA GLN A 77 4.36 -19.94 14.67
C GLN A 77 5.00 -18.83 13.84
N TYR A 78 5.89 -18.06 14.46
CA TYR A 78 6.74 -17.07 13.81
C TYR A 78 8.07 -17.73 13.49
N THR A 79 8.50 -17.59 12.25
CA THR A 79 9.83 -17.96 11.76
C THR A 79 10.82 -16.81 11.99
N GLU A 80 12.10 -17.06 11.79
CA GLU A 80 13.11 -16.00 11.87
C GLU A 80 12.97 -14.97 10.72
N GLU A 81 12.56 -15.43 9.54
CA GLU A 81 12.24 -14.57 8.39
C GLU A 81 11.09 -13.62 8.70
N ASP A 82 10.06 -14.11 9.40
CA ASP A 82 8.96 -13.26 9.88
C ASP A 82 9.47 -12.14 10.79
N LEU A 83 10.36 -12.47 11.74
CA LEU A 83 10.93 -11.47 12.65
C LEU A 83 11.75 -10.42 11.92
N ARG A 84 12.59 -10.83 10.96
CA ARG A 84 13.39 -9.89 10.14
C ARG A 84 12.48 -8.95 9.36
N THR A 85 11.37 -9.47 8.81
CA THR A 85 10.38 -8.66 8.11
C THR A 85 9.67 -7.66 9.04
N ILE A 86 9.27 -8.10 10.24
CA ILE A 86 8.65 -7.22 11.24
C ILE A 86 9.62 -6.14 11.73
N ALA A 87 10.89 -6.51 11.93
CA ALA A 87 11.95 -5.58 12.33
C ALA A 87 12.22 -4.54 11.24
N LEU A 88 12.19 -4.92 9.96
CA LEU A 88 12.28 -3.97 8.84
C LEU A 88 11.11 -2.98 8.86
N ALA A 89 9.88 -3.47 9.03
CA ALA A 89 8.70 -2.60 9.13
C ALA A 89 8.83 -1.63 10.33
N ALA A 90 9.34 -2.09 11.47
CA ALA A 90 9.57 -1.24 12.65
C ALA A 90 10.62 -0.14 12.38
N GLN A 91 11.71 -0.48 11.69
CA GLN A 91 12.73 0.50 11.31
C GLN A 91 12.18 1.57 10.36
N LEU A 92 11.26 1.22 9.46
CA LEU A 92 10.58 2.21 8.60
C LEU A 92 9.69 3.14 9.42
N GLU A 93 8.94 2.60 10.38
CA GLU A 93 8.10 3.39 11.30
C GLU A 93 8.94 4.42 12.07
N GLU A 94 10.06 3.99 12.67
CA GLU A 94 10.96 4.86 13.42
C GLU A 94 11.65 5.89 12.50
N LYS A 95 12.22 5.45 11.38
CA LYS A 95 13.01 6.31 10.49
C LYS A 95 12.19 7.43 9.86
N TYR A 96 10.93 7.15 9.53
CA TYR A 96 10.06 8.10 8.85
C TYR A 96 9.01 8.72 9.76
N ASP A 97 9.05 8.42 11.07
CA ASP A 97 8.06 8.84 12.06
C ASP A 97 6.61 8.57 11.59
N VAL A 98 6.37 7.33 11.15
CA VAL A 98 5.07 6.91 10.61
C VAL A 98 4.46 5.78 11.43
N THR A 99 3.14 5.72 11.43
CA THR A 99 2.43 4.63 12.10
C THR A 99 2.51 3.32 11.31
N PRO A 100 2.35 2.15 11.97
CA PRO A 100 2.25 0.86 11.26
C PRO A 100 1.17 0.87 10.18
N LEU A 101 0.05 1.56 10.42
CA LEU A 101 -1.04 1.67 9.43
C LEU A 101 -0.59 2.41 8.17
N ALA A 102 0.23 3.45 8.30
CA ALA A 102 0.76 4.20 7.16
C ALA A 102 1.71 3.34 6.32
N VAL A 103 2.57 2.53 6.97
CA VAL A 103 3.45 1.58 6.25
C VAL A 103 2.61 0.55 5.49
N ALA A 104 1.58 -0.01 6.13
CA ALA A 104 0.67 -0.96 5.48
C ALA A 104 -0.07 -0.32 4.29
N PHE A 105 -0.50 0.92 4.43
CA PHE A 105 -1.14 1.67 3.35
C PHE A 105 -0.17 1.98 2.19
N ALA A 106 1.10 2.29 2.48
CA ALA A 106 2.11 2.49 1.45
C ALA A 106 2.36 1.20 0.66
N LEU A 107 2.52 0.06 1.33
CA LEU A 107 2.64 -1.24 0.67
C LEU A 107 1.41 -1.57 -0.19
N ARG A 108 0.23 -1.19 0.28
CA ARG A 108 -1.02 -1.29 -0.48
C ARG A 108 -0.97 -0.44 -1.74
N ALA A 109 -0.57 0.82 -1.65
CA ALA A 109 -0.45 1.71 -2.81
C ALA A 109 0.57 1.19 -3.85
N PHE A 110 1.61 0.48 -3.41
CA PHE A 110 2.57 -0.17 -4.31
C PHE A 110 2.02 -1.45 -4.97
N SER A 111 1.10 -2.15 -4.32
CA SER A 111 0.56 -3.43 -4.81
C SER A 111 -0.75 -3.27 -5.60
N GLU A 112 -1.54 -2.24 -5.29
CA GLU A 112 -2.82 -1.92 -5.93
C GLU A 112 -2.68 -0.70 -6.87
N PRO A 113 -2.70 -0.90 -8.21
CA PRO A 113 -2.56 0.19 -9.17
C PRO A 113 -3.58 1.31 -8.98
N ALA A 114 -4.83 0.96 -8.66
CA ALA A 114 -5.90 1.93 -8.42
C ALA A 114 -5.64 2.80 -7.19
N VAL A 115 -5.13 2.22 -6.09
CA VAL A 115 -4.78 2.97 -4.88
C VAL A 115 -3.59 3.89 -5.16
N GLY A 116 -2.58 3.39 -5.86
CA GLY A 116 -1.42 4.19 -6.28
C GLY A 116 -1.81 5.39 -7.15
N ALA A 117 -2.74 5.19 -8.10
CA ALA A 117 -3.26 6.26 -8.95
C ALA A 117 -3.99 7.34 -8.13
N ALA A 118 -4.86 6.95 -7.20
CA ALA A 118 -5.60 7.88 -6.35
C ALA A 118 -4.69 8.71 -5.42
N VAL A 119 -3.70 8.06 -4.77
CA VAL A 119 -2.73 8.74 -3.91
C VAL A 119 -1.86 9.72 -4.73
N ARG A 120 -1.51 9.32 -5.96
CA ARG A 120 -0.76 10.18 -6.88
C ARG A 120 -1.56 11.40 -7.30
N GLU A 121 -2.82 11.23 -7.68
CA GLU A 121 -3.71 12.36 -8.02
C GLU A 121 -3.84 13.34 -6.84
N LEU A 122 -4.00 12.83 -5.62
CA LEU A 122 -4.02 13.66 -4.42
C LEU A 122 -2.69 14.43 -4.25
N GLY A 123 -1.55 13.76 -4.41
CA GLY A 123 -0.24 14.39 -4.32
C GLY A 123 0.00 15.47 -5.39
N GLU A 124 -0.53 15.27 -6.59
CA GLU A 124 -0.50 16.26 -7.68
C GLU A 124 -1.36 17.47 -7.35
N ARG A 125 -2.60 17.27 -6.86
CA ARG A 125 -3.48 18.36 -6.40
C ARG A 125 -2.91 19.15 -5.22
N LEU A 126 -2.16 18.48 -4.34
CA LEU A 126 -1.46 19.11 -3.21
C LEU A 126 -0.12 19.75 -3.61
N GLY A 127 0.31 19.64 -4.88
CA GLY A 127 1.60 20.15 -5.35
C GLY A 127 2.82 19.44 -4.75
N ARG A 128 2.64 18.25 -4.18
CA ARG A 128 3.70 17.42 -3.57
C ARG A 128 4.34 16.45 -4.53
N LEU A 129 3.65 16.11 -5.63
CA LEU A 129 4.16 15.27 -6.69
C LEU A 129 4.10 16.02 -8.03
N PRO A 130 5.11 15.84 -8.90
CA PRO A 130 5.06 16.36 -10.26
C PRO A 130 3.95 15.65 -11.04
N THR A 131 3.21 16.43 -11.84
CA THR A 131 2.16 15.90 -12.71
C THR A 131 2.73 14.89 -13.71
N PRO A 132 1.90 14.03 -14.32
CA PRO A 132 2.38 13.05 -15.29
C PRO A 132 3.05 13.71 -16.50
N ALA A 133 2.54 14.87 -16.92
CA ALA A 133 3.13 15.67 -17.98
C ALA A 133 4.52 16.23 -17.62
N ALA A 134 4.70 16.73 -16.40
CA ALA A 134 6.00 17.20 -15.93
C ALA A 134 7.04 16.07 -15.89
N ARG A 135 6.64 14.87 -15.42
CA ARG A 135 7.53 13.69 -15.39
C ARG A 135 7.90 13.18 -16.78
N ALA A 136 6.97 13.18 -17.73
CA ALA A 136 7.28 12.79 -19.11
C ALA A 136 8.38 13.67 -19.70
N GLY A 137 8.30 14.99 -19.47
CA GLY A 137 9.33 15.95 -19.88
C GLY A 137 10.69 15.73 -19.20
N GLU A 138 10.71 15.36 -17.92
CA GLU A 138 11.96 15.00 -17.21
C GLU A 138 12.61 13.75 -17.80
N ILE A 139 11.83 12.71 -18.12
CA ILE A 139 12.32 11.48 -18.75
C ILE A 139 12.84 11.76 -20.17
N ASP A 140 12.16 12.63 -20.93
CA ASP A 140 12.63 13.07 -22.25
C ASP A 140 13.93 13.88 -22.13
N LYS A 141 14.04 14.75 -21.13
CA LYS A 141 15.27 15.49 -20.82
C LYS A 141 16.41 14.57 -20.40
N GLU A 142 16.17 13.62 -19.50
CA GLU A 142 17.18 12.63 -19.08
C GLU A 142 17.62 11.75 -20.25
N ARG A 143 16.70 11.35 -21.13
CA ARG A 143 17.05 10.68 -22.38
C ARG A 143 17.90 11.60 -23.26
N ALA A 144 17.50 12.84 -23.50
CA ALA A 144 18.27 13.80 -24.30
C ALA A 144 19.68 14.04 -23.72
N LEU A 145 19.80 14.19 -22.40
CA LEU A 145 21.08 14.34 -21.70
C LEU A 145 21.95 13.08 -21.79
N ARG A 146 21.35 11.89 -21.67
CA ARG A 146 22.06 10.61 -21.87
C ARG A 146 22.50 10.42 -23.31
N TRP A 147 21.76 10.95 -24.28
CA TRP A 147 22.18 10.96 -25.68
C TRP A 147 23.34 11.92 -25.86
N LEU A 148 23.22 13.18 -25.39
CA LEU A 148 24.28 14.18 -25.40
C LEU A 148 25.59 13.71 -24.75
N GLY A 149 25.51 13.07 -23.58
CA GLY A 149 26.67 12.55 -22.86
C GLY A 149 27.28 11.29 -23.48
N ARG A 150 26.55 10.55 -24.33
CA ARG A 150 27.08 9.38 -25.07
C ARG A 150 27.56 9.70 -26.47
N SER A 151 26.90 10.63 -27.16
CA SER A 151 27.15 10.88 -28.58
C SER A 151 28.04 12.09 -28.84
N GLY A 152 28.29 12.98 -27.87
CA GLY A 152 29.12 14.18 -28.06
C GLY A 152 28.62 15.15 -29.15
N VAL A 153 27.51 14.83 -29.82
CA VAL A 153 26.90 15.62 -30.88
C VAL A 153 25.38 15.44 -30.79
N LEU A 154 24.64 16.55 -30.67
CA LEU A 154 23.21 16.60 -31.01
C LEU A 154 23.12 16.38 -32.52
N GLN A 155 22.69 15.20 -32.96
CA GLN A 155 22.39 15.02 -34.38
C GLN A 155 21.11 15.83 -34.68
N PRO A 156 21.17 16.86 -35.54
CA PRO A 156 20.01 17.68 -35.83
C PRO A 156 18.89 16.82 -36.44
N PRO A 157 17.61 17.15 -36.18
CA PRO A 157 16.50 16.40 -36.74
C PRO A 157 16.62 16.40 -38.27
N ARG A 158 16.72 15.20 -38.86
CA ARG A 158 16.78 15.05 -40.33
C ARG A 158 15.48 15.60 -40.93
N PRO A 159 15.55 16.49 -41.93
CA PRO A 159 14.35 16.99 -42.59
C PRO A 159 13.61 15.81 -43.24
N ARG A 160 12.31 15.72 -42.99
CA ARG A 160 11.45 14.73 -43.65
C ARG A 160 11.40 15.07 -45.14
N PRO A 161 11.68 14.10 -46.05
CA PRO A 161 11.47 14.33 -47.47
C PRO A 161 9.98 14.58 -47.72
N ARG A 162 9.69 15.63 -48.50
CA ARG A 162 8.36 15.96 -49.02
C ARG A 162 7.91 14.93 -50.03
#